data_AF-A0A136JS42-F1
#
_entry.id   AF-A0A136JS42-F1
#
_cell.length_a   1.000
_cell.length_b   1.000
_cell.length_c   1.000
_cell.angle_alpha   90.00
_cell.angle_beta   90.00
_cell.angle_gamma   90.00
#
_symmetry.space_group_name_H-M   'P 1'
#
loop_
_entity.id
_entity.type
_entity.pdbx_description
1 polymer ?
#
loop_
_entity_poly.entity_id
_entity_poly.type
_entity_poly.pdbx_seq_one_letter_code
_entity_poly.pdbx_strand_id
1 'polypeptide(L)'
;MGTSTFLLLKQSGDCPATNQRKEFLAMIRVRRVRLDDLPVVAEMMHQHLEPFYGGDHRAHAKRIVETASKGNKDKKGHFSAEQLMYVALDDEDGNIVGILNFVSKYQGTVKISPLIVREEARGKGVSRMLLRKLDEYAKRYRVRQVYCTVSAKNTLALSFFLAHGYVRAGVASRHYRADLDELMLYKIVEHDGIYPEERTISVRPLEKADEQQVRHLVISRLSPYFNGIDDRWVNALFEGYARKDTRDPNEKYKLIWVAKTPDGTVLGVAAATPKKGEPVKLMPLVAEDIQAFSALVAELPNHLREYGHKLYTHTVPTSVEVETFQHHGWRIEAMMPEAYKRGVVTQQWGLVMENTVMRMMRVKRQYFNAILAGTKPLEVRVGYGNIKSIKKGEHIRLECGRNFGIVEVAEVRVYPTFAEMLKNEKAGHIVPDDPAGALNILRGIYPKEKEDLGVYVFQLKVIKKSNANRRLTY
;
A
#
# COMPACT_ATOMS: atom_id res chain seq x y z
N MET A 1 33.76 -27.56 36.19
CA MET A 1 33.91 -28.85 35.47
C MET A 1 32.55 -29.11 34.82
N GLY A 2 32.37 -28.76 33.54
CA GLY A 2 32.47 -29.68 32.40
C GLY A 2 31.13 -30.42 32.26
N THR A 3 30.39 -30.47 31.15
CA THR A 3 30.71 -30.27 29.73
C THR A 3 29.40 -30.36 28.92
N SER A 4 29.34 -29.62 27.81
CA SER A 4 28.60 -29.80 26.53
C SER A 4 27.37 -30.73 26.43
N THR A 5 26.21 -30.22 25.96
CA THR A 5 25.77 -30.10 24.54
C THR A 5 25.30 -31.43 23.93
N PHE A 6 24.02 -31.53 23.55
CA PHE A 6 23.62 -32.00 22.20
C PHE A 6 22.16 -31.65 21.86
N LEU A 7 22.05 -31.11 20.64
CA LEU A 7 20.88 -30.78 19.84
C LEU A 7 19.64 -31.67 20.02
N LEU A 8 18.48 -31.03 20.12
CA LEU A 8 17.27 -31.49 19.44
C LEU A 8 16.70 -30.30 18.66
N LEU A 9 16.97 -30.31 17.36
CA LEU A 9 16.24 -29.59 16.34
C LEU A 9 14.75 -29.89 16.53
N LYS A 10 14.01 -28.99 17.21
CA LYS A 10 12.56 -28.99 17.09
C LYS A 10 12.24 -28.53 15.69
N GLN A 11 11.92 -29.51 14.86
CA GLN A 11 11.19 -29.37 13.61
C GLN A 11 10.14 -28.27 13.77
N SER A 12 10.14 -27.35 12.82
CA SER A 12 9.01 -26.46 12.56
C SER A 12 7.80 -27.33 12.22
N GLY A 13 7.07 -27.77 13.24
CA GLY A 13 5.79 -28.44 13.09
C GLY A 13 4.83 -27.44 12.48
N ASP A 14 4.51 -27.62 11.20
CA ASP A 14 3.41 -26.91 10.56
C ASP A 14 2.14 -27.17 11.39
N CYS A 15 1.42 -26.10 11.74
CA CYS A 15 0.15 -26.19 12.45
C CYS A 15 -0.80 -27.16 11.70
N PRO A 16 -1.58 -28.02 12.38
CA PRO A 16 -2.46 -29.00 11.73
C PRO A 16 -3.39 -28.40 10.65
N ALA A 17 -3.88 -27.17 10.88
CA ALA A 17 -4.67 -26.42 9.90
C ALA A 17 -3.89 -26.01 8.63
N THR A 18 -2.56 -25.94 8.72
CA THR A 18 -1.66 -25.66 7.59
C THR A 18 -1.39 -26.93 6.77
N ASN A 19 -1.28 -28.09 7.41
CA ASN A 19 -1.13 -29.38 6.71
C ASN A 19 -2.41 -29.81 6.01
N GLN A 20 -3.56 -29.76 6.69
CA GLN A 20 -4.87 -30.04 6.08
C GLN A 20 -5.16 -29.12 4.90
N ARG A 21 -4.72 -27.86 4.98
CA ARG A 21 -4.83 -26.90 3.88
C ARG A 21 -3.94 -27.28 2.69
N LYS A 22 -2.70 -27.73 2.95
CA LYS A 22 -1.78 -28.16 1.89
C LYS A 22 -2.31 -29.41 1.18
N GLU A 23 -2.81 -30.37 1.95
CA GLU A 23 -3.44 -31.60 1.44
C GLU A 23 -4.66 -31.25 0.56
N PHE A 24 -5.58 -30.44 1.06
CA PHE A 24 -6.73 -29.98 0.27
C PHE A 24 -6.29 -29.30 -1.03
N LEU A 25 -5.32 -28.39 -0.98
CA LEU A 25 -4.85 -27.69 -2.19
C LEU A 25 -4.12 -28.61 -3.18
N ALA A 26 -3.52 -29.71 -2.73
CA ALA A 26 -2.92 -30.70 -3.61
C ALA A 26 -3.98 -31.44 -4.45
N MET A 27 -5.20 -31.55 -3.92
CA MET A 27 -6.36 -32.12 -4.62
C MET A 27 -7.08 -31.12 -5.52
N ILE A 28 -6.71 -29.83 -5.50
CA ILE A 28 -7.33 -28.82 -6.36
C ILE A 28 -6.54 -28.63 -7.65
N ARG A 29 -7.21 -28.87 -8.79
CA ARG A 29 -6.66 -28.62 -10.12
C ARG A 29 -7.30 -27.42 -10.79
N VAL A 30 -6.48 -26.52 -11.33
CA VAL A 30 -6.96 -25.35 -12.10
C VAL A 30 -6.75 -25.57 -13.59
N ARG A 31 -7.82 -25.45 -14.39
CA ARG A 31 -7.78 -25.57 -15.86
C ARG A 31 -8.66 -24.52 -16.53
N ARG A 32 -8.52 -24.36 -17.85
CA ARG A 32 -9.48 -23.56 -18.65
C ARG A 32 -10.87 -24.18 -18.62
N VAL A 33 -11.89 -23.32 -18.71
CA VAL A 33 -13.29 -23.75 -18.82
C VAL A 33 -13.54 -24.50 -20.13
N ARG A 34 -14.45 -25.47 -20.09
CA ARG A 34 -14.97 -26.22 -21.23
C ARG A 34 -16.45 -25.92 -21.39
N LEU A 35 -17.01 -26.17 -22.57
CA LEU A 35 -18.43 -25.92 -22.81
C LEU A 35 -19.32 -26.77 -21.89
N ASP A 36 -18.92 -28.00 -21.60
CA ASP A 36 -19.64 -28.92 -20.71
C ASP A 36 -19.67 -28.46 -19.24
N ASP A 37 -18.81 -27.51 -18.85
CA ASP A 37 -18.85 -26.93 -17.50
C ASP A 37 -20.02 -25.94 -17.34
N LEU A 38 -20.67 -25.53 -18.45
CA LEU A 38 -21.66 -24.45 -18.45
C LEU A 38 -22.80 -24.65 -17.43
N PRO A 39 -23.45 -25.82 -17.30
CA PRO A 39 -24.54 -25.98 -16.34
C PRO A 39 -24.09 -25.67 -14.90
N VAL A 40 -22.92 -26.17 -14.50
CA VAL A 40 -22.36 -25.96 -13.16
C VAL A 40 -21.93 -24.51 -12.95
N VAL A 41 -21.27 -23.91 -13.95
CA VAL A 41 -20.83 -22.50 -13.89
C VAL A 41 -22.02 -21.55 -13.84
N ALA A 42 -23.08 -21.81 -14.61
CA ALA A 42 -24.29 -20.99 -14.63
C ALA A 42 -25.01 -20.99 -13.28
N GLU A 43 -25.12 -22.15 -12.64
CA GLU A 43 -25.72 -22.25 -11.32
C GLU A 43 -24.86 -21.56 -10.26
N MET A 44 -23.54 -21.79 -10.30
CA MET A 44 -22.61 -21.15 -9.38
C MET A 44 -22.66 -19.62 -9.48
N MET A 45 -22.72 -19.06 -10.69
CA MET A 45 -22.86 -17.62 -10.92
C MET A 45 -24.19 -17.08 -10.41
N HIS A 46 -25.30 -17.77 -10.69
CA HIS A 46 -26.61 -17.35 -10.19
C HIS A 46 -26.65 -17.28 -8.66
N GLN A 47 -26.24 -18.36 -7.98
CA GLN A 47 -26.29 -18.45 -6.52
C GLN A 47 -25.42 -17.39 -5.82
N HIS A 48 -24.24 -17.09 -6.38
CA HIS A 48 -23.26 -16.24 -5.72
C HIS A 48 -23.33 -14.76 -6.12
N LEU A 49 -23.88 -14.44 -7.29
CA LEU A 49 -24.00 -13.06 -7.76
C LEU A 49 -25.34 -12.44 -7.39
N GLU A 50 -26.43 -13.22 -7.33
CA GLU A 50 -27.77 -12.68 -7.10
C GLU A 50 -27.92 -11.85 -5.82
N PRO A 51 -27.31 -12.22 -4.67
CA PRO A 51 -27.38 -11.39 -3.46
C PRO A 51 -26.80 -9.97 -3.64
N PHE A 52 -25.97 -9.74 -4.65
CA PHE A 52 -25.21 -8.50 -4.83
C PHE A 52 -25.55 -7.75 -6.13
N TYR A 53 -26.00 -8.47 -7.16
CA TYR A 53 -26.13 -7.96 -8.51
C TYR A 53 -27.49 -8.37 -9.08
N GLY A 54 -28.21 -7.44 -9.71
CA GLY A 54 -29.39 -7.80 -10.49
C GLY A 54 -29.03 -8.36 -11.87
N GLY A 55 -30.03 -8.91 -12.56
CA GLY A 55 -29.93 -9.39 -13.94
C GLY A 55 -29.89 -10.91 -14.09
N ASP A 56 -29.84 -11.38 -15.34
CA ASP A 56 -29.81 -12.81 -15.65
C ASP A 56 -28.38 -13.37 -15.63
N HIS A 57 -27.98 -13.87 -14.46
CA HIS A 57 -26.66 -14.45 -14.23
C HIS A 57 -26.42 -15.75 -15.02
N ARG A 58 -27.47 -16.51 -15.36
CA ARG A 58 -27.36 -17.76 -16.13
C ARG A 58 -27.11 -17.45 -17.61
N ALA A 59 -27.84 -16.49 -18.19
CA ALA A 59 -27.56 -16.00 -19.53
C ALA A 59 -26.17 -15.35 -19.62
N HIS A 60 -25.76 -14.63 -18.57
CA HIS A 60 -24.41 -14.07 -18.48
C HIS A 60 -23.34 -15.18 -18.50
N ALA A 61 -23.51 -16.23 -17.70
CA ALA A 61 -22.63 -17.40 -17.67
C ALA A 61 -22.50 -18.06 -19.04
N LYS A 62 -23.63 -18.31 -19.72
CA LYS A 62 -23.66 -18.87 -21.08
C LYS A 62 -22.78 -18.09 -22.04
N ARG A 63 -23.01 -16.77 -22.11
CA ARG A 63 -22.23 -15.88 -22.99
C ARG A 63 -20.73 -15.98 -22.69
N ILE A 64 -20.35 -15.97 -21.41
CA ILE A 64 -18.93 -15.91 -21.06
C ILE A 64 -18.18 -17.23 -21.22
N VAL A 65 -18.84 -18.36 -20.96
CA VAL A 65 -18.29 -19.71 -21.17
C VAL A 65 -18.17 -20.02 -22.66
N GLU A 66 -19.19 -19.71 -23.47
CA GLU A 66 -19.13 -19.90 -24.93
C GLU A 66 -17.99 -19.10 -25.56
N THR A 67 -17.78 -17.86 -25.11
CA THR A 67 -16.69 -17.01 -25.62
C THR A 67 -15.31 -17.53 -25.20
N ALA A 68 -15.14 -17.92 -23.94
CA ALA A 68 -13.88 -18.44 -23.41
C ALA A 68 -13.53 -19.85 -23.95
N SER A 69 -14.52 -20.62 -24.38
CA SER A 69 -14.30 -21.94 -25.00
C SER A 69 -14.05 -21.87 -26.51
N LYS A 70 -14.55 -20.83 -27.21
CA LYS A 70 -14.45 -20.68 -28.67
C LYS A 70 -13.40 -19.63 -29.09
N GLY A 71 -12.16 -19.84 -28.69
CA GLY A 71 -11.00 -19.07 -29.17
C GLY A 71 -10.79 -17.70 -28.51
N ASN A 72 -11.44 -17.43 -27.37
CA ASN A 72 -11.25 -16.27 -26.49
C ASN A 72 -11.58 -14.89 -27.10
N LYS A 73 -11.89 -14.77 -28.40
CA LYS A 73 -12.16 -13.48 -29.04
C LYS A 73 -13.58 -13.00 -28.73
N ASP A 74 -13.70 -11.93 -27.95
CA ASP A 74 -14.98 -11.28 -27.67
C ASP A 74 -15.37 -10.37 -28.84
N LYS A 75 -16.03 -10.94 -29.86
CA LYS A 75 -16.50 -10.21 -31.05
C LYS A 75 -17.59 -9.18 -30.76
N LYS A 76 -18.23 -9.23 -29.58
CA LYS A 76 -19.33 -8.33 -29.20
C LYS A 76 -18.84 -7.15 -28.35
N GLY A 77 -17.73 -7.31 -27.63
CA GLY A 77 -17.18 -6.27 -26.77
C GLY A 77 -16.41 -5.20 -27.54
N HIS A 78 -16.87 -3.96 -27.47
CA HIS A 78 -16.20 -2.81 -28.11
C HIS A 78 -14.75 -2.61 -27.63
N PHE A 79 -14.49 -2.82 -26.34
CA PHE A 79 -13.14 -2.68 -25.75
C PHE A 79 -12.49 -4.00 -25.32
N SER A 80 -13.12 -5.13 -25.60
CA SER A 80 -12.62 -6.45 -25.20
C SER A 80 -11.72 -7.02 -26.29
N ALA A 81 -10.48 -7.37 -25.94
CA ALA A 81 -9.57 -8.07 -26.82
C ALA A 81 -9.75 -9.58 -26.69
N GLU A 82 -9.64 -10.07 -25.46
CA GLU A 82 -9.72 -11.50 -25.15
C GLU A 82 -10.49 -11.74 -23.86
N GLN A 83 -11.23 -12.84 -23.81
CA GLN A 83 -11.93 -13.29 -22.63
C GLN A 83 -11.49 -14.70 -22.27
N LEU A 84 -11.03 -14.87 -21.03
CA LEU A 84 -10.51 -16.12 -20.50
C LEU A 84 -11.23 -16.50 -19.21
N MET A 85 -11.50 -17.80 -19.07
CA MET A 85 -12.06 -18.35 -17.85
C MET A 85 -11.30 -19.60 -17.41
N TYR A 86 -11.01 -19.65 -16.11
CA TYR A 86 -10.44 -20.79 -15.42
C TYR A 86 -11.43 -21.32 -14.38
N VAL A 87 -11.45 -22.63 -14.21
CA VAL A 87 -12.19 -23.34 -13.18
C VAL A 87 -11.20 -24.06 -12.26
N ALA A 88 -11.52 -24.12 -10.97
CA ALA A 88 -10.84 -24.92 -9.97
C ALA A 88 -11.72 -26.13 -9.66
N LEU A 89 -11.18 -27.33 -9.88
CA LEU A 89 -11.83 -28.60 -9.63
C LEU A 89 -11.23 -29.23 -8.39
N ASP A 90 -12.07 -29.87 -7.60
CA ASP A 90 -11.66 -30.88 -6.64
C ASP A 90 -11.49 -32.21 -7.39
N ASP A 91 -10.29 -32.80 -7.33
CA ASP A 91 -9.96 -34.03 -8.03
C ASP A 91 -10.54 -35.28 -7.32
N GLU A 92 -11.02 -35.19 -6.07
CA GLU A 92 -11.68 -36.32 -5.39
C GLU A 92 -13.05 -36.63 -5.99
N ASP A 93 -13.86 -35.60 -6.23
CA ASP A 93 -15.25 -35.74 -6.68
C ASP A 93 -15.50 -35.14 -8.07
N GLY A 94 -14.51 -34.46 -8.65
CA GLY A 94 -14.59 -33.79 -9.95
C GLY A 94 -15.38 -32.47 -9.93
N ASN A 95 -15.78 -31.98 -8.75
CA ASN A 95 -16.65 -30.82 -8.64
C ASN A 95 -15.91 -29.50 -8.86
N ILE A 96 -16.57 -28.57 -9.56
CA ILE A 96 -16.06 -27.20 -9.72
C ILE A 96 -16.33 -26.43 -8.43
N VAL A 97 -15.26 -26.11 -7.69
CA VAL A 97 -15.29 -25.39 -6.42
C VAL A 97 -14.95 -23.89 -6.55
N GLY A 98 -14.45 -23.46 -7.72
CA GLY A 98 -14.11 -22.07 -7.97
C GLY A 98 -14.07 -21.72 -9.46
N ILE A 99 -14.35 -20.46 -9.78
CA ILE A 99 -14.23 -19.91 -11.13
C ILE A 99 -13.55 -18.55 -11.10
N LEU A 100 -12.76 -18.26 -12.15
CA LEU A 100 -12.21 -16.95 -12.44
C LEU A 100 -12.41 -16.65 -13.91
N ASN A 101 -13.20 -15.63 -14.21
CA ASN A 101 -13.27 -15.03 -15.53
C ASN A 101 -12.60 -13.66 -15.53
N PHE A 102 -11.83 -13.39 -16.57
CA PHE A 102 -11.26 -12.07 -16.81
C PHE A 102 -11.23 -11.72 -18.29
N VAL A 103 -11.28 -10.42 -18.56
CA VAL A 103 -11.34 -9.86 -19.91
C VAL A 103 -10.16 -8.91 -20.09
N SER A 104 -9.28 -9.24 -21.03
CA SER A 104 -8.22 -8.35 -21.50
C SER A 104 -8.81 -7.25 -22.39
N LYS A 105 -8.32 -6.03 -22.21
CA LYS A 105 -8.79 -4.82 -22.87
C LYS A 105 -7.72 -4.31 -23.83
N TYR A 106 -8.14 -3.72 -24.96
CA TYR A 106 -7.22 -3.14 -25.94
C TYR A 106 -6.30 -2.06 -25.35
N GLN A 107 -6.70 -1.45 -24.23
CA GLN A 107 -5.94 -0.44 -23.50
C GLN A 107 -4.79 -1.00 -22.61
N GLY A 108 -4.50 -2.30 -22.70
CA GLY A 108 -3.45 -2.95 -21.91
C GLY A 108 -3.82 -3.12 -20.43
N THR A 109 -5.11 -3.36 -20.15
CA THR A 109 -5.64 -3.62 -18.81
C THR A 109 -6.48 -4.89 -18.80
N VAL A 110 -6.75 -5.44 -17.62
CA VAL A 110 -7.60 -6.62 -17.45
C VAL A 110 -8.70 -6.36 -16.43
N LYS A 111 -9.94 -6.71 -16.76
CA LYS A 111 -11.09 -6.68 -15.84
C LYS A 111 -11.38 -8.09 -15.31
N ILE A 112 -11.44 -8.27 -14.00
CA ILE A 112 -11.99 -9.49 -13.38
C ILE A 112 -13.52 -9.36 -13.31
N SER A 113 -14.24 -10.36 -13.82
CA SER A 113 -15.71 -10.42 -13.72
C SER A 113 -16.23 -11.79 -14.17
N PRO A 114 -16.58 -12.73 -13.28
CA PRO A 114 -16.38 -12.72 -11.82
C PRO A 114 -15.22 -13.62 -11.35
N LEU A 115 -14.87 -13.50 -10.06
CA LEU A 115 -14.11 -14.49 -9.28
C LEU A 115 -15.05 -15.02 -8.20
N ILE A 116 -15.33 -16.32 -8.21
CA ILE A 116 -16.27 -16.97 -7.27
C ILE A 116 -15.62 -18.22 -6.71
N VAL A 117 -15.81 -18.48 -5.42
CA VAL A 117 -15.41 -19.73 -4.75
C VAL A 117 -16.56 -20.18 -3.85
N ARG A 118 -16.92 -21.47 -3.97
CA ARG A 118 -17.96 -22.10 -3.16
C ARG A 118 -17.58 -22.06 -1.69
N GLU A 119 -18.58 -22.01 -0.82
CA GLU A 119 -18.39 -21.75 0.61
C GLU A 119 -17.46 -22.75 1.28
N GLU A 120 -17.64 -24.03 0.99
CA GLU A 120 -16.84 -25.17 1.45
C GLU A 120 -15.35 -25.09 1.04
N ALA A 121 -15.02 -24.31 0.01
CA ALA A 121 -13.66 -24.11 -0.50
C ALA A 121 -13.04 -22.76 -0.07
N ARG A 122 -13.79 -21.89 0.62
CA ARG A 122 -13.29 -20.58 1.10
C ARG A 122 -12.25 -20.75 2.20
N GLY A 123 -11.34 -19.78 2.32
CA GLY A 123 -10.24 -19.81 3.31
C GLY A 123 -9.12 -20.83 3.01
N LYS A 124 -9.38 -21.84 2.17
CA LYS A 124 -8.42 -22.92 1.85
C LYS A 124 -7.38 -22.52 0.82
N GLY A 125 -7.62 -21.49 0.00
CA GLY A 125 -6.62 -20.93 -0.92
C GLY A 125 -6.97 -21.05 -2.41
N VAL A 126 -8.14 -21.58 -2.76
CA VAL A 126 -8.62 -21.72 -4.15
C VAL A 126 -8.59 -20.39 -4.91
N SER A 127 -9.08 -19.29 -4.33
CA SER A 127 -9.04 -17.97 -4.97
C SER A 127 -7.63 -17.51 -5.34
N ARG A 128 -6.62 -17.90 -4.54
CA ARG A 128 -5.21 -17.58 -4.80
C ARG A 128 -4.66 -18.40 -5.97
N MET A 129 -5.03 -19.69 -6.06
CA MET A 129 -4.65 -20.53 -7.20
C MET A 129 -5.23 -20.00 -8.51
N LEU A 130 -6.48 -19.54 -8.48
CA LEU A 130 -7.14 -18.89 -9.61
C LEU A 130 -6.44 -17.56 -9.97
N LEU A 131 -6.24 -16.65 -9.00
CA LEU A 131 -5.56 -15.37 -9.24
C LEU A 131 -4.14 -15.55 -9.79
N ARG A 132 -3.43 -16.64 -9.44
CA ARG A 132 -2.11 -16.94 -10.01
C ARG A 132 -2.16 -17.06 -11.53
N LYS A 133 -3.24 -17.59 -12.11
CA LYS A 133 -3.42 -17.66 -13.57
C LYS A 133 -3.59 -16.28 -14.21
N LEU A 134 -4.22 -15.35 -13.50
CA LEU A 134 -4.29 -13.96 -13.91
C LEU A 134 -2.94 -13.26 -13.78
N ASP A 135 -2.20 -13.46 -12.68
CA ASP A 135 -0.86 -12.89 -12.51
C ASP A 135 0.12 -13.43 -13.59
N GLU A 136 0.06 -14.71 -13.93
CA GLU A 136 0.82 -15.33 -15.04
C GLU A 136 0.47 -14.68 -16.38
N TYR A 137 -0.83 -14.49 -16.68
CA TYR A 137 -1.29 -13.81 -17.88
C TYR A 137 -0.79 -12.35 -17.90
N ALA A 138 -0.99 -11.62 -16.81
CA ALA A 138 -0.65 -10.22 -16.71
C ALA A 138 0.84 -9.95 -16.97
N LYS A 139 1.73 -10.79 -16.40
CA LYS A 139 3.17 -10.73 -16.67
C LYS A 139 3.51 -11.06 -18.12
N ARG A 140 2.97 -12.15 -18.66
CA ARG A 140 3.25 -12.59 -20.03
C ARG A 140 2.88 -11.53 -21.07
N TYR A 141 1.78 -10.81 -20.83
CA TYR A 141 1.23 -9.83 -21.77
C TYR A 141 1.46 -8.37 -21.35
N ARG A 142 2.34 -8.12 -20.37
CA ARG A 142 2.68 -6.77 -19.86
C ARG A 142 1.46 -5.90 -19.57
N VAL A 143 0.46 -6.52 -18.92
CA VAL A 143 -0.75 -5.83 -18.50
C VAL A 143 -0.35 -4.77 -17.48
N ARG A 144 -0.77 -3.52 -17.69
CA ARG A 144 -0.42 -2.43 -16.77
C ARG A 144 -1.26 -2.50 -15.50
N GLN A 145 -2.56 -2.72 -15.62
CA GLN A 145 -3.50 -2.68 -14.51
C GLN A 145 -4.51 -3.82 -14.60
N VAL A 146 -4.79 -4.44 -13.45
CA VAL A 146 -5.91 -5.33 -13.25
C VAL A 146 -6.95 -4.63 -12.39
N TYR A 147 -8.22 -4.62 -12.78
CA TYR A 147 -9.29 -3.97 -12.03
C TYR A 147 -10.52 -4.86 -11.91
N CYS A 148 -11.31 -4.59 -10.87
CA CYS A 148 -12.57 -5.25 -10.62
C CYS A 148 -13.53 -4.29 -9.91
N THR A 149 -14.77 -4.72 -9.79
CA THR A 149 -15.75 -4.07 -8.94
C THR A 149 -16.23 -5.07 -7.90
N VAL A 150 -16.49 -4.59 -6.68
CA VAL A 150 -16.98 -5.41 -5.58
C VAL A 150 -18.11 -4.66 -4.90
N SER A 151 -19.24 -5.32 -4.69
CA SER A 151 -20.34 -4.75 -3.89
C SER A 151 -19.84 -4.33 -2.51
N ALA A 152 -20.23 -3.14 -2.06
CA ALA A 152 -19.85 -2.63 -0.73
C ALA A 152 -20.33 -3.54 0.42
N LYS A 153 -21.38 -4.35 0.21
CA LYS A 153 -21.85 -5.35 1.18
C LYS A 153 -21.01 -6.65 1.16
N ASN A 154 -20.23 -6.91 0.12
CA ASN A 154 -19.39 -8.12 0.03
C ASN A 154 -18.01 -7.90 0.69
N THR A 155 -18.03 -7.84 2.03
CA THR A 155 -16.83 -7.57 2.84
C THR A 155 -15.76 -8.64 2.72
N LEU A 156 -16.14 -9.91 2.47
CA LEU A 156 -15.22 -11.02 2.23
C LEU A 156 -14.40 -10.83 0.95
N ALA A 157 -15.06 -10.53 -0.18
CA ALA A 157 -14.38 -10.27 -1.44
C ALA A 157 -13.51 -9.00 -1.36
N LEU A 158 -14.02 -7.94 -0.72
CA LEU A 158 -13.27 -6.69 -0.52
C LEU A 158 -11.98 -6.97 0.27
N SER A 159 -12.09 -7.64 1.41
CA SER A 159 -10.94 -8.00 2.26
C SER A 159 -9.95 -8.89 1.51
N PHE A 160 -10.46 -9.82 0.69
CA PHE A 160 -9.62 -10.65 -0.16
C PHE A 160 -8.82 -9.82 -1.17
N PHE A 161 -9.45 -8.97 -1.97
CA PHE A 161 -8.74 -8.17 -2.97
C PHE A 161 -7.74 -7.20 -2.33
N LEU A 162 -8.11 -6.50 -1.26
CA LEU A 162 -7.19 -5.61 -0.54
C LEU A 162 -5.97 -6.38 0.00
N ALA A 163 -6.17 -7.58 0.54
CA ALA A 163 -5.08 -8.44 1.01
C ALA A 163 -4.16 -8.96 -0.12
N HIS A 164 -4.61 -8.89 -1.38
CA HIS A 164 -3.85 -9.29 -2.57
C HIS A 164 -3.31 -8.09 -3.37
N GLY A 165 -3.22 -6.92 -2.72
CA GLY A 165 -2.56 -5.73 -3.27
C GLY A 165 -3.43 -4.87 -4.17
N TYR A 166 -4.74 -5.08 -4.17
CA TYR A 166 -5.67 -4.14 -4.80
C TYR A 166 -5.89 -2.96 -3.87
N VAL A 167 -6.10 -1.79 -4.46
CA VAL A 167 -6.42 -0.54 -3.79
C VAL A 167 -7.77 -0.04 -4.29
N ARG A 168 -8.45 0.75 -3.46
CA ARG A 168 -9.76 1.33 -3.80
C ARG A 168 -9.57 2.59 -4.64
N ALA A 169 -10.11 2.58 -5.87
CA ALA A 169 -10.15 3.75 -6.73
C ALA A 169 -11.28 4.73 -6.34
N GLY A 170 -12.46 4.20 -6.04
CA GLY A 170 -13.65 5.01 -5.82
C GLY A 170 -14.89 4.19 -5.51
N VAL A 171 -16.05 4.85 -5.56
CA VAL A 171 -17.37 4.25 -5.34
C VAL A 171 -18.28 4.67 -6.48
N ALA A 172 -19.04 3.71 -7.01
CA ALA A 172 -20.16 3.97 -7.88
C ALA A 172 -21.43 3.72 -7.07
N SER A 173 -22.15 4.80 -6.74
CA SER A 173 -23.34 4.69 -5.93
C SER A 173 -24.47 4.02 -6.69
N ARG A 174 -25.16 3.07 -6.05
CA ARG A 174 -26.39 2.43 -6.57
C ARG A 174 -26.26 1.86 -8.00
N HIS A 175 -25.06 1.37 -8.35
CA HIS A 175 -24.71 1.10 -9.75
C HIS A 175 -25.41 -0.13 -10.34
N TYR A 176 -25.38 -1.26 -9.62
CA TYR A 176 -26.02 -2.51 -10.05
C TYR A 176 -27.36 -2.77 -9.35
N ARG A 177 -27.57 -2.19 -8.16
CA ARG A 177 -28.80 -2.25 -7.40
C ARG A 177 -29.06 -0.90 -6.74
N ALA A 178 -30.32 -0.51 -6.65
CA ALA A 178 -30.71 0.78 -6.07
C ALA A 178 -30.34 0.94 -4.59
N ASP A 179 -30.11 -0.16 -3.87
CA ASP A 179 -29.76 -0.19 -2.45
C ASP A 179 -28.28 -0.44 -2.17
N LEU A 180 -27.45 -0.69 -3.20
CA LEU A 180 -26.05 -1.10 -3.04
C LEU A 180 -25.07 -0.22 -3.82
N ASP A 181 -24.05 0.24 -3.10
CA ASP A 181 -22.88 0.86 -3.71
C ASP A 181 -21.87 -0.18 -4.19
N GLU A 182 -21.15 0.16 -5.25
CA GLU A 182 -20.11 -0.68 -5.83
C GLU A 182 -18.74 -0.02 -5.63
N LEU A 183 -17.78 -0.77 -5.10
CA LEU A 183 -16.41 -0.34 -4.92
C LEU A 183 -15.57 -0.69 -6.14
N MET A 184 -14.90 0.30 -6.71
CA MET A 184 -13.95 0.09 -7.80
C MET A 184 -12.57 -0.19 -7.21
N LEU A 185 -11.99 -1.34 -7.55
CA LEU A 185 -10.69 -1.77 -7.07
C LEU A 185 -9.74 -1.99 -8.25
N TYR A 186 -8.45 -1.73 -8.04
CA TYR A 186 -7.42 -2.06 -9.02
C TYR A 186 -6.11 -2.42 -8.36
N LYS A 187 -5.26 -3.12 -9.11
CA LYS A 187 -3.87 -3.43 -8.78
C LYS A 187 -3.04 -3.06 -10.00
N ILE A 188 -2.01 -2.26 -9.81
CA ILE A 188 -1.01 -2.06 -10.86
C ILE A 188 -0.07 -3.27 -10.85
N VAL A 189 0.14 -3.86 -12.02
CA VAL A 189 0.98 -5.06 -12.18
C VAL A 189 2.42 -4.66 -12.48
N GLU A 190 2.61 -3.75 -13.42
CA GLU A 190 3.92 -3.24 -13.84
C GLU A 190 3.93 -1.72 -13.94
N HIS A 191 5.06 -1.14 -13.53
CA HIS A 191 5.39 0.28 -13.59
C HIS A 191 6.78 0.43 -14.21
N ASP A 192 6.97 -0.08 -15.42
CA ASP A 192 8.25 0.04 -16.10
C ASP A 192 8.68 1.53 -16.14
N GLY A 193 9.86 1.83 -15.58
CA GLY A 193 10.49 3.15 -15.63
C GLY A 193 9.85 4.29 -14.83
N ILE A 194 8.74 4.06 -14.09
CA ILE A 194 8.03 5.14 -13.38
C ILE A 194 8.63 5.42 -11.99
N TYR A 195 9.17 4.40 -11.33
CA TYR A 195 9.84 4.56 -10.04
C TYR A 195 11.34 4.70 -10.27
N PRO A 196 11.97 5.82 -9.83
CA PRO A 196 13.42 5.96 -9.90
C PRO A 196 14.12 4.88 -9.07
N GLU A 197 15.45 4.75 -9.20
CA GLU A 197 16.23 3.93 -8.28
C GLU A 197 15.98 4.34 -6.83
N GLU A 198 15.81 3.35 -5.96
CA GLU A 198 15.42 3.55 -4.56
C GLU A 198 16.47 4.39 -3.84
N ARG A 199 16.11 5.64 -3.49
CA ARG A 199 17.00 6.57 -2.81
C ARG A 199 16.59 6.74 -1.35
N THR A 200 17.56 7.08 -0.50
CA THR A 200 17.27 7.35 0.91
C THR A 200 16.59 8.70 1.04
N ILE A 201 15.34 8.72 1.51
CA ILE A 201 14.59 9.95 1.76
C ILE A 201 14.10 9.93 3.20
N SER A 202 14.39 11.00 3.94
CA SER A 202 13.86 11.24 5.29
C SER A 202 12.82 12.36 5.24
N VAL A 203 11.67 12.17 5.88
CA VAL A 203 10.71 13.25 6.13
C VAL A 203 11.01 13.89 7.48
N ARG A 204 11.33 15.20 7.49
CA ARG A 204 11.78 15.92 8.71
C ARG A 204 11.15 17.31 8.77
N PRO A 205 11.04 17.94 9.96
CA PRO A 205 10.66 19.35 10.06
C PRO A 205 11.60 20.25 9.28
N LEU A 206 11.07 21.36 8.76
CA LEU A 206 11.85 22.38 8.03
C LEU A 206 12.93 23.00 8.93
N GLU A 207 14.14 23.12 8.39
CA GLU A 207 15.26 23.86 8.97
C GLU A 207 15.60 25.10 8.13
N LYS A 208 16.33 26.06 8.70
CA LYS A 208 16.64 27.33 8.01
C LYS A 208 17.38 27.13 6.69
N ALA A 209 18.28 26.14 6.64
CA ALA A 209 19.05 25.79 5.45
C ALA A 209 18.18 25.27 4.28
N ASP A 210 16.94 24.85 4.56
CA ASP A 210 16.04 24.28 3.55
C ASP A 210 15.22 25.35 2.81
N GLU A 211 15.08 26.55 3.39
CA GLU A 211 14.10 27.54 2.95
C GLU A 211 14.24 27.93 1.47
N GLN A 212 15.48 28.06 0.98
CA GLN A 212 15.72 28.43 -0.42
C GLN A 212 15.30 27.32 -1.39
N GLN A 213 15.62 26.06 -1.08
CA GLN A 213 15.23 24.91 -1.91
C GLN A 213 13.71 24.72 -1.86
N VAL A 214 13.10 24.85 -0.67
CA VAL A 214 11.64 24.78 -0.50
C VAL A 214 10.93 25.87 -1.31
N ARG A 215 11.44 27.11 -1.27
CA ARG A 215 10.89 28.21 -2.08
C ARG A 215 10.90 27.87 -3.56
N HIS A 216 12.03 27.43 -4.08
CA HIS A 216 12.18 27.06 -5.48
C HIS A 216 11.20 25.92 -5.86
N LEU A 217 11.13 24.88 -5.04
CA LEU A 217 10.25 23.73 -5.24
C LEU A 217 8.76 24.12 -5.24
N VAL A 218 8.32 24.94 -4.27
CA VAL A 218 6.91 25.36 -4.18
C VAL A 218 6.52 26.19 -5.40
N ILE A 219 7.32 27.19 -5.76
CA ILE A 219 7.00 28.07 -6.90
C ILE A 219 6.98 27.26 -8.19
N SER A 220 8.00 26.43 -8.45
CA SER A 220 8.10 25.67 -9.70
C SER A 220 6.99 24.61 -9.86
N ARG A 221 6.62 23.91 -8.78
CA ARG A 221 5.65 22.80 -8.85
C ARG A 221 4.20 23.23 -8.66
N LEU A 222 3.92 24.29 -7.91
CA LEU A 222 2.55 24.68 -7.58
C LEU A 222 2.00 25.80 -8.47
N SER A 223 2.81 26.78 -8.88
CA SER A 223 2.36 27.90 -9.74
C SER A 223 1.78 27.48 -11.11
N PRO A 224 2.16 26.34 -11.74
CA PRO A 224 1.51 25.88 -12.95
C PRO A 224 0.02 25.58 -12.76
N TYR A 225 -0.42 25.28 -11.54
CA TYR A 225 -1.79 24.85 -11.23
C TYR A 225 -2.57 25.81 -10.32
N PHE A 226 -1.89 26.75 -9.67
CA PHE A 226 -2.47 27.69 -8.70
C PHE A 226 -2.05 29.12 -9.01
N ASN A 227 -3.01 30.04 -9.07
CA ASN A 227 -2.71 31.48 -9.21
C ASN A 227 -2.16 32.06 -7.90
N GLY A 228 -1.28 33.05 -8.01
CA GLY A 228 -0.75 33.78 -6.85
C GLY A 228 0.29 33.01 -6.02
N ILE A 229 0.91 31.99 -6.59
CA ILE A 229 2.06 31.31 -5.97
C ILE A 229 3.34 32.02 -6.41
N ASP A 230 3.79 32.95 -5.56
CA ASP A 230 4.99 33.77 -5.74
C ASP A 230 5.81 33.80 -4.43
N ASP A 231 6.88 34.62 -4.42
CA ASP A 231 7.72 34.79 -3.24
C ASP A 231 6.98 35.31 -2.01
N ARG A 232 5.98 36.16 -2.20
CA ARG A 232 5.16 36.69 -1.11
C ARG A 232 4.34 35.58 -0.48
N TRP A 233 3.78 34.67 -1.28
CA TRP A 233 3.07 33.50 -0.78
C TRP A 233 3.97 32.58 0.04
N VAL A 234 5.19 32.33 -0.44
CA VAL A 234 6.18 31.50 0.28
C VAL A 234 6.67 32.18 1.56
N ASN A 235 6.84 33.50 1.57
CA ASN A 235 7.17 34.24 2.80
C ASN A 235 6.08 34.04 3.87
N ALA A 236 4.81 34.17 3.50
CA ALA A 236 3.68 33.92 4.39
C ALA A 236 3.57 32.44 4.83
N LEU A 237 4.15 31.51 4.08
CA LEU A 237 4.33 30.12 4.50
C LEU A 237 5.35 30.01 5.64
N PHE A 238 6.53 30.61 5.49
CA PHE A 238 7.58 30.57 6.51
C PHE A 238 7.23 31.36 7.78
N GLU A 239 6.58 32.51 7.65
CA GLU A 239 6.06 33.26 8.80
C GLU A 239 5.06 32.44 9.62
N GLY A 240 4.19 31.68 8.95
CA GLY A 240 3.28 30.74 9.61
C GLY A 240 4.03 29.64 10.37
N TYR A 241 5.14 29.15 9.83
CA TYR A 241 5.98 28.15 10.49
C TYR A 241 6.76 28.72 11.67
N ALA A 242 7.18 29.99 11.62
CA ALA A 242 7.80 30.66 12.76
C ALA A 242 6.86 30.70 13.98
N ARG A 243 5.54 30.68 13.76
CA ARG A 243 4.51 30.62 14.81
C ARG A 243 4.13 29.20 15.27
N LYS A 244 4.82 28.14 14.81
CA LYS A 244 4.46 26.73 15.10
C LYS A 244 4.25 26.41 16.58
N ASP A 245 5.00 27.09 17.46
CA ASP A 245 5.01 26.84 18.89
C ASP A 245 3.81 27.47 19.61
N THR A 246 3.05 28.39 18.98
CA THR A 246 1.82 28.93 19.56
C THR A 246 0.74 27.87 19.69
N ARG A 247 0.74 26.88 18.78
CA ARG A 247 -0.28 25.82 18.63
C ARG A 247 -1.73 26.33 18.60
N ASP A 248 -1.94 27.64 18.39
CA ASP A 248 -3.26 28.27 18.32
C ASP A 248 -3.71 28.40 16.85
N PRO A 249 -4.78 27.69 16.42
CA PRO A 249 -5.31 27.82 15.07
C PRO A 249 -5.67 29.27 14.64
N ASN A 250 -5.97 30.17 15.59
CA ASN A 250 -6.27 31.57 15.30
C ASN A 250 -5.02 32.36 14.88
N GLU A 251 -3.85 31.99 15.40
CA GLU A 251 -2.53 32.52 14.97
C GLU A 251 -2.11 32.00 13.58
N LYS A 252 -2.92 31.10 12.99
CA LYS A 252 -2.66 30.50 11.67
C LYS A 252 -1.24 29.93 11.58
N TYR A 253 -0.78 29.28 12.65
CA TYR A 253 0.51 28.61 12.64
C TYR A 253 0.53 27.49 11.60
N LYS A 254 1.73 27.15 11.16
CA LYS A 254 1.97 26.07 10.21
C LYS A 254 3.03 25.15 10.76
N LEU A 255 2.97 23.90 10.36
CA LEU A 255 4.04 22.94 10.52
C LEU A 255 4.52 22.59 9.12
N ILE A 256 5.83 22.57 8.88
CA ILE A 256 6.39 22.29 7.56
C ILE A 256 7.31 21.10 7.68
N TRP A 257 7.09 20.09 6.85
CA TRP A 257 7.98 18.95 6.66
C TRP A 257 8.58 18.98 5.27
N VAL A 258 9.83 18.54 5.20
CA VAL A 258 10.61 18.39 3.99
C VAL A 258 11.02 16.94 3.81
N ALA A 259 10.95 16.44 2.58
CA ALA A 259 11.49 15.15 2.17
C ALA A 259 12.89 15.39 1.61
N LYS A 260 13.93 14.91 2.31
CA LYS A 260 15.34 15.19 2.02
C LYS A 260 16.17 13.94 1.82
N THR A 261 17.15 14.03 0.93
CA THR A 261 18.24 13.04 0.81
C THR A 261 19.33 13.28 1.86
N PRO A 262 20.24 12.31 2.10
CA PRO A 262 21.27 12.44 3.13
C PRO A 262 22.26 13.60 2.92
N ASP A 263 22.47 14.00 1.66
CA ASP A 263 23.30 15.14 1.27
C ASP A 263 22.62 16.50 1.51
N GLY A 264 21.37 16.53 1.98
CA GLY A 264 20.63 17.75 2.29
C GLY A 264 19.76 18.28 1.15
N THR A 265 19.72 17.61 -0.01
CA THR A 265 18.84 18.03 -1.12
C THR A 265 17.37 17.85 -0.75
N VAL A 266 16.56 18.90 -0.92
CA VAL A 266 15.11 18.88 -0.68
C VAL A 266 14.40 18.43 -1.95
N LEU A 267 13.67 17.33 -1.86
CA LEU A 267 12.90 16.75 -2.97
C LEU A 267 11.39 16.86 -2.79
N GLY A 268 10.92 17.29 -1.62
CA GLY A 268 9.49 17.39 -1.33
C GLY A 268 9.21 18.29 -0.15
N VAL A 269 8.03 18.90 -0.14
CA VAL A 269 7.56 19.73 0.97
C VAL A 269 6.06 19.54 1.18
N ALA A 270 5.68 19.47 2.46
CA ALA A 270 4.31 19.52 2.89
C ALA A 270 4.16 20.51 4.05
N ALA A 271 3.21 21.44 3.94
CA ALA A 271 2.87 22.32 5.05
C ALA A 271 1.50 21.99 5.61
N ALA A 272 1.44 21.63 6.88
CA ALA A 272 0.20 21.36 7.58
C ALA A 272 -0.30 22.61 8.31
N THR A 273 -1.58 22.92 8.13
CA THR A 273 -2.29 23.97 8.86
C THR A 273 -3.48 23.35 9.59
N PRO A 274 -3.36 23.09 10.90
CA PRO A 274 -4.47 22.68 11.75
C PRO A 274 -5.61 23.71 11.71
N LYS A 275 -6.85 23.25 11.71
CA LYS A 275 -8.07 24.09 11.62
C LYS A 275 -9.00 23.86 12.80
N LYS A 276 -9.95 24.78 13.00
CA LYS A 276 -11.08 24.59 13.91
C LYS A 276 -11.84 23.32 13.53
N GLY A 277 -12.27 22.56 14.53
CA GLY A 277 -12.89 21.25 14.34
C GLY A 277 -11.90 20.12 14.05
N GLU A 278 -10.59 20.36 14.18
CA GLU A 278 -9.53 19.34 14.10
C GLU A 278 -9.23 18.65 12.74
N PRO A 279 -9.62 19.15 11.54
CA PRO A 279 -8.96 18.73 10.32
C PRO A 279 -7.65 19.52 10.11
N VAL A 280 -6.69 18.90 9.45
CA VAL A 280 -5.39 19.47 9.13
C VAL A 280 -5.25 19.58 7.62
N LYS A 281 -5.11 20.81 7.10
CA LYS A 281 -4.91 21.05 5.68
C LYS A 281 -3.43 20.91 5.32
N LEU A 282 -3.09 20.05 4.36
CA LEU A 282 -1.76 20.00 3.75
C LEU A 282 -1.74 20.91 2.51
N MET A 283 -1.03 22.04 2.58
CA MET A 283 -0.88 22.99 1.47
C MET A 283 0.37 23.87 1.66
N PRO A 284 1.42 23.74 0.83
CA PRO A 284 1.48 22.84 -0.33
C PRO A 284 1.67 21.39 0.11
N LEU A 285 1.47 20.46 -0.83
CA LEU A 285 1.97 19.08 -0.79
C LEU A 285 2.52 18.79 -2.18
N VAL A 286 3.82 19.02 -2.37
CA VAL A 286 4.49 18.92 -3.68
C VAL A 286 5.83 18.22 -3.53
N ALA A 287 6.28 17.58 -4.61
CA ALA A 287 7.57 16.91 -4.68
C ALA A 287 8.14 16.95 -6.10
N GLU A 288 9.46 16.81 -6.20
CA GLU A 288 10.19 16.64 -7.46
C GLU A 288 9.86 15.31 -8.15
N ASP A 289 9.70 14.27 -7.35
CA ASP A 289 9.42 12.92 -7.84
C ASP A 289 8.49 12.11 -6.92
N ILE A 290 8.10 10.94 -7.44
CA ILE A 290 7.16 10.06 -6.77
C ILE A 290 7.70 9.42 -5.48
N GLN A 291 9.02 9.22 -5.34
CA GLN A 291 9.56 8.65 -4.10
C GLN A 291 9.49 9.65 -2.96
N ALA A 292 9.77 10.92 -3.22
CA ALA A 292 9.61 11.99 -2.24
C ALA A 292 8.14 12.25 -1.92
N PHE A 293 7.26 12.26 -2.93
CA PHE A 293 5.82 12.37 -2.71
C PHE A 293 5.28 11.21 -1.86
N SER A 294 5.63 9.97 -2.21
CA SER A 294 5.24 8.77 -1.46
C SER A 294 5.77 8.81 -0.03
N ALA A 295 7.01 9.28 0.20
CA ALA A 295 7.54 9.45 1.55
C ALA A 295 6.67 10.40 2.39
N LEU A 296 6.30 11.56 1.84
CA LEU A 296 5.43 12.53 2.52
C LEU A 296 4.05 11.93 2.83
N VAL A 297 3.37 11.38 1.82
CA VAL A 297 2.02 10.81 1.96
C VAL A 297 1.98 9.67 2.98
N ALA A 298 3.04 8.86 3.02
CA ALA A 298 3.13 7.72 3.92
C ALA A 298 3.44 8.16 5.37
N GLU A 299 4.40 9.06 5.59
CA GLU A 299 4.93 9.36 6.92
C GLU A 299 4.18 10.47 7.66
N LEU A 300 3.64 11.47 6.95
CA LEU A 300 2.94 12.61 7.54
C LEU A 300 1.79 12.24 8.49
N PRO A 301 0.93 11.22 8.20
CA PRO A 301 -0.09 10.80 9.15
C PRO A 301 0.48 10.46 10.53
N ASN A 302 1.66 9.82 10.62
CA ASN A 302 2.27 9.50 11.91
C ASN A 302 2.74 10.74 12.68
N HIS A 303 3.13 11.79 11.96
CA HIS A 303 3.57 13.07 12.56
C HIS A 303 2.41 13.98 12.92
N LEU A 304 1.27 13.85 12.23
CA LEU A 304 0.16 14.79 12.30
C LEU A 304 -1.04 14.32 13.12
N ARG A 305 -1.09 13.05 13.53
CA ARG A 305 -2.16 12.49 14.37
C ARG A 305 -2.39 13.26 15.67
N GLU A 306 -1.35 13.85 16.27
CA GLU A 306 -1.51 14.63 17.51
C GLU A 306 -2.15 16.01 17.27
N TYR A 307 -2.30 16.45 16.02
CA TYR A 307 -2.81 17.77 15.65
C TYR A 307 -4.23 17.75 15.08
N GLY A 308 -4.82 16.57 14.90
CA GLY A 308 -6.18 16.43 14.40
C GLY A 308 -6.55 15.02 13.98
N HIS A 309 -7.81 14.81 13.63
CA HIS A 309 -8.35 13.50 13.27
C HIS A 309 -8.41 13.24 11.75
N LYS A 310 -8.13 14.26 10.92
CA LYS A 310 -8.22 14.16 9.45
C LYS A 310 -7.14 14.99 8.79
N LEU A 311 -6.51 14.44 7.75
CA LEU A 311 -5.71 15.22 6.79
C LEU A 311 -6.52 15.46 5.54
N TYR A 312 -6.35 16.62 4.91
CA TYR A 312 -6.87 16.86 3.57
C TYR A 312 -5.97 17.81 2.79
N THR A 313 -6.00 17.72 1.46
CA THR A 313 -5.20 18.56 0.58
C THR A 313 -5.95 18.90 -0.69
N HIS A 314 -5.58 20.01 -1.32
CA HIS A 314 -6.03 20.40 -2.65
C HIS A 314 -4.83 20.33 -3.59
N THR A 315 -4.94 19.52 -4.64
CA THR A 315 -3.82 19.32 -5.56
C THR A 315 -4.33 18.91 -6.94
N VAL A 316 -3.44 18.94 -7.94
CA VAL A 316 -3.67 18.43 -9.29
C VAL A 316 -2.69 17.27 -9.51
N PRO A 317 -2.98 16.09 -8.94
CA PRO A 317 -2.03 14.99 -8.91
C PRO A 317 -1.89 14.34 -10.28
N THR A 318 -0.67 13.90 -10.59
CA THR A 318 -0.41 12.97 -11.69
C THR A 318 -1.05 11.61 -11.42
N SER A 319 -1.14 10.74 -12.45
CA SER A 319 -1.72 9.39 -12.29
C SER A 319 -1.01 8.55 -11.22
N VAL A 320 0.30 8.76 -11.02
CA VAL A 320 1.10 7.99 -10.05
C VAL A 320 0.93 8.54 -8.63
N GLU A 321 0.76 9.85 -8.49
CA GLU A 321 0.42 10.48 -7.20
C GLU A 321 -1.01 10.09 -6.76
N VAL A 322 -1.96 10.00 -7.70
CA VAL A 322 -3.31 9.44 -7.45
C VAL A 322 -3.21 8.01 -6.93
N GLU A 323 -2.40 7.16 -7.56
CA GLU A 323 -2.19 5.79 -7.08
C GLU A 323 -1.56 5.75 -5.69
N THR A 324 -0.58 6.62 -5.43
CA THR A 324 0.07 6.74 -4.13
C THR A 324 -0.92 7.17 -3.03
N PHE A 325 -1.76 8.17 -3.29
CA PHE A 325 -2.83 8.55 -2.39
C PHE A 325 -3.74 7.37 -2.06
N GLN A 326 -4.28 6.70 -3.08
CA GLN A 326 -5.21 5.59 -2.91
C GLN A 326 -4.59 4.40 -2.19
N HIS A 327 -3.31 4.12 -2.44
CA HIS A 327 -2.51 3.10 -1.76
C HIS A 327 -2.39 3.38 -0.27
N HIS A 328 -2.12 4.62 0.12
CA HIS A 328 -2.04 5.05 1.52
C HIS A 328 -3.41 5.39 2.14
N GLY A 329 -4.50 4.93 1.53
CA GLY A 329 -5.85 5.04 2.10
C GLY A 329 -6.54 6.38 1.89
N TRP A 330 -5.89 7.35 1.24
CA TRP A 330 -6.54 8.61 0.89
C TRP A 330 -7.67 8.39 -0.11
N ARG A 331 -8.68 9.25 -0.04
CA ARG A 331 -9.87 9.21 -0.91
C ARG A 331 -10.05 10.56 -1.56
N ILE A 332 -10.45 10.55 -2.83
CA ILE A 332 -10.97 11.75 -3.47
C ILE A 332 -12.32 12.09 -2.85
N GLU A 333 -12.46 13.33 -2.41
CA GLU A 333 -13.69 13.84 -1.78
C GLU A 333 -14.43 14.81 -2.70
N ALA A 334 -13.71 15.54 -3.54
CA ALA A 334 -14.30 16.47 -4.51
C ALA A 334 -13.39 16.72 -5.72
N MET A 335 -14.02 17.05 -6.85
CA MET A 335 -13.37 17.68 -8.01
C MET A 335 -13.92 19.10 -8.13
N MET A 336 -13.03 20.08 -8.17
CA MET A 336 -13.38 21.51 -8.14
C MET A 336 -12.85 22.18 -9.42
N PRO A 337 -13.69 22.35 -10.46
CA PRO A 337 -13.29 23.03 -11.67
C PRO A 337 -13.02 24.52 -11.40
N GLU A 338 -11.93 25.02 -11.98
CA GLU A 338 -11.47 26.42 -11.94
C GLU A 338 -11.22 27.03 -10.54
N ALA A 339 -11.24 26.23 -9.47
CA ALA A 339 -11.18 26.72 -8.10
C ALA A 339 -9.89 27.48 -7.75
N TYR A 340 -8.76 27.12 -8.36
CA TYR A 340 -7.46 27.75 -8.08
C TYR A 340 -6.78 28.35 -9.33
N LYS A 341 -7.21 27.94 -10.52
CA LYS A 341 -6.73 28.44 -11.81
C LYS A 341 -7.71 28.07 -12.93
N ARG A 342 -7.91 28.97 -13.88
CA ARG A 342 -8.77 28.75 -15.06
C ARG A 342 -8.30 27.52 -15.85
N GLY A 343 -9.23 26.69 -16.32
CA GLY A 343 -8.91 25.47 -17.08
C GLY A 343 -8.30 24.32 -16.27
N VAL A 344 -8.22 24.43 -14.94
CA VAL A 344 -7.68 23.41 -14.05
C VAL A 344 -8.78 22.82 -13.17
N VAL A 345 -8.82 21.49 -13.04
CA VAL A 345 -9.68 20.79 -12.07
C VAL A 345 -8.83 20.42 -10.86
N THR A 346 -9.03 21.14 -9.76
CA THR A 346 -8.35 20.84 -8.49
C THR A 346 -9.09 19.74 -7.76
N GLN A 347 -8.37 18.74 -7.24
CA GLN A 347 -8.96 17.64 -6.50
C GLN A 347 -8.78 17.87 -5.01
N GLN A 348 -9.84 17.62 -4.22
CA GLN A 348 -9.73 17.48 -2.78
C GLN A 348 -9.50 16.01 -2.44
N TRP A 349 -8.41 15.74 -1.73
CA TRP A 349 -8.07 14.43 -1.19
C TRP A 349 -8.13 14.47 0.33
N GLY A 350 -8.72 13.45 0.94
CA GLY A 350 -8.86 13.32 2.38
C GLY A 350 -8.36 11.98 2.91
N LEU A 351 -7.82 12.00 4.12
CA LEU A 351 -7.45 10.84 4.92
C LEU A 351 -7.97 11.04 6.33
N VAL A 352 -8.94 10.22 6.75
CA VAL A 352 -9.37 10.16 8.14
C VAL A 352 -8.35 9.31 8.91
N MET A 353 -7.76 9.89 9.95
CA MET A 353 -6.80 9.25 10.83
C MET A 353 -7.53 8.69 12.05
N GLU A 354 -8.41 7.73 11.84
CA GLU A 354 -9.02 6.99 12.95
C GLU A 354 -7.93 6.30 13.80
N ASN A 355 -8.22 6.03 15.07
CA ASN A 355 -7.33 5.27 15.97
C ASN A 355 -6.97 3.86 15.46
N THR A 356 -7.64 3.41 14.39
CA THR A 356 -7.46 2.12 13.70
C THR A 356 -6.40 2.16 12.60
N VAL A 357 -5.92 3.34 12.17
CA VAL A 357 -4.87 3.43 11.14
C VAL A 357 -3.56 2.93 11.75
N MET A 358 -3.22 1.67 11.46
CA MET A 358 -1.97 1.05 11.88
C MET A 358 -0.78 1.96 11.55
N ARG A 359 0.13 2.13 12.52
CA ARG A 359 1.34 2.92 12.31
C ARG A 359 2.14 2.32 11.15
N MET A 360 2.59 3.17 10.24
CA MET A 360 3.41 2.76 9.10
C MET A 360 4.86 3.15 9.32
N MET A 361 5.80 2.29 8.93
CA MET A 361 7.23 2.60 8.92
C MET A 361 7.87 2.17 7.60
N ARG A 362 8.48 3.13 6.89
CA ARG A 362 9.25 2.86 5.66
C ARG A 362 10.60 2.26 6.00
N VAL A 363 10.96 1.20 5.29
CA VAL A 363 12.24 0.48 5.45
C VAL A 363 12.84 0.24 4.07
N LYS A 364 14.17 0.43 3.93
CA LYS A 364 14.89 0.10 2.68
C LYS A 364 14.69 -1.37 2.33
N ARG A 365 14.61 -1.68 1.03
CA ARG A 365 14.34 -3.04 0.53
C ARG A 365 15.20 -4.15 1.14
N GLN A 366 16.51 -3.94 1.27
CA GLN A 366 17.40 -4.95 1.87
C GLN A 366 17.00 -5.26 3.33
N TYR A 367 16.72 -4.23 4.13
CA TYR A 367 16.33 -4.36 5.52
C TYR A 367 14.89 -4.88 5.66
N PHE A 368 13.98 -4.45 4.79
CA PHE A 368 12.63 -4.97 4.74
C PHE A 368 12.63 -6.49 4.52
N ASN A 369 13.40 -6.95 3.52
CA ASN A 369 13.56 -8.38 3.26
C ASN A 369 14.19 -9.13 4.45
N ALA A 370 15.25 -8.56 5.06
CA ALA A 370 15.92 -9.17 6.20
C ALA A 370 15.02 -9.25 7.45
N ILE A 371 14.22 -8.21 7.73
CA ILE A 371 13.24 -8.23 8.84
C ILE A 371 12.20 -9.32 8.58
N LEU A 372 11.64 -9.39 7.38
CA LEU A 372 10.65 -10.42 7.04
C LEU A 372 11.24 -11.83 6.98
N ALA A 373 12.54 -11.99 6.70
CA ALA A 373 13.25 -13.25 6.81
C ALA A 373 13.56 -13.65 8.26
N GLY A 374 13.49 -12.70 9.20
CA GLY A 374 13.87 -12.89 10.61
C GLY A 374 15.37 -12.75 10.88
N THR A 375 16.18 -12.40 9.88
CA THR A 375 17.63 -12.22 10.03
C THR A 375 18.01 -10.85 10.59
N LYS A 376 17.11 -9.85 10.48
CA LYS A 376 17.22 -8.53 11.11
C LYS A 376 16.06 -8.33 12.10
N PRO A 377 16.14 -8.87 13.33
CA PRO A 377 15.08 -8.69 14.32
C PRO A 377 15.10 -7.32 15.01
N LEU A 378 16.17 -6.52 14.84
CA LEU A 378 16.31 -5.22 15.49
C LEU A 378 16.20 -4.09 14.47
N GLU A 379 15.28 -3.16 14.72
CA GLU A 379 15.14 -1.92 13.96
C GLU A 379 15.54 -0.71 14.80
N VAL A 380 16.40 0.14 14.25
CA VAL A 380 17.01 1.26 14.98
C VAL A 380 16.53 2.58 14.38
N ARG A 381 16.04 3.48 15.23
CA ARG A 381 15.58 4.83 14.87
C ARG A 381 16.03 5.84 15.91
N VAL A 382 16.12 7.11 15.56
CA VAL A 382 16.34 8.19 16.54
C VAL A 382 15.02 8.72 17.11
N GLY A 383 15.06 9.27 18.32
CA GLY A 383 13.93 9.62 19.16
C GLY A 383 13.10 10.83 18.75
N TYR A 384 12.60 10.87 17.51
CA TYR A 384 11.53 11.81 17.13
C TYR A 384 10.24 11.53 17.92
N GLY A 385 9.37 12.54 18.10
CA GLY A 385 8.15 12.40 18.92
C GLY A 385 7.28 11.19 18.55
N ASN A 386 7.10 10.93 17.24
CA ASN A 386 6.36 9.75 16.77
C ASN A 386 7.07 8.41 17.09
N ILE A 387 8.40 8.37 17.07
CA ILE A 387 9.21 7.20 17.44
C ILE A 387 9.13 6.94 18.95
N LYS A 388 9.22 8.01 19.76
CA LYS A 388 9.10 7.94 21.22
C LYS A 388 7.75 7.39 21.70
N SER A 389 6.71 7.56 20.88
CA SER A 389 5.36 7.07 21.20
C SER A 389 5.15 5.57 20.96
N ILE A 390 6.10 4.87 20.31
CA ILE A 390 5.97 3.44 20.00
C ILE A 390 6.13 2.60 21.26
N LYS A 391 5.20 1.68 21.49
CA LYS A 391 5.17 0.84 22.71
C LYS A 391 5.31 -0.65 22.39
N LYS A 392 5.77 -1.41 23.39
CA LYS A 392 5.71 -2.88 23.37
C LYS A 392 4.28 -3.36 23.11
N GLY A 393 4.12 -4.38 22.27
CA GLY A 393 2.85 -4.96 21.82
C GLY A 393 2.20 -4.20 20.65
N GLU A 394 2.74 -3.05 20.24
CA GLU A 394 2.20 -2.30 19.10
C GLU A 394 2.47 -3.03 17.78
N HIS A 395 1.48 -3.00 16.88
CA HIS A 395 1.62 -3.53 15.53
C HIS A 395 2.00 -2.41 14.57
N ILE A 396 3.08 -2.62 13.82
CA ILE A 396 3.59 -1.68 12.83
C ILE A 396 3.50 -2.33 11.45
N ARG A 397 2.98 -1.57 10.50
CA ARG A 397 3.02 -1.89 9.08
C ARG A 397 4.37 -1.41 8.51
N LEU A 398 5.27 -2.32 8.26
CA LEU A 398 6.49 -2.03 7.51
C LEU A 398 6.16 -1.91 6.03
N GLU A 399 6.72 -0.93 5.34
CA GLU A 399 6.54 -0.75 3.90
C GLU A 399 7.87 -0.56 3.19
N CYS A 400 7.96 -1.16 1.99
CA CYS A 400 9.01 -0.95 1.02
C CYS A 400 8.38 -0.93 -0.39
N GLY A 401 8.26 0.27 -0.95
CA GLY A 401 7.45 0.48 -2.15
C GLY A 401 6.01 0.01 -1.90
N ARG A 402 5.52 -0.92 -2.75
CA ARG A 402 4.18 -1.52 -2.61
C ARG A 402 4.15 -2.77 -1.73
N ASN A 403 5.30 -3.27 -1.29
CA ASN A 403 5.37 -4.42 -0.41
C ASN A 403 5.19 -3.96 1.03
N PHE A 404 4.52 -4.79 1.83
CA PHE A 404 4.34 -4.51 3.24
C PHE A 404 4.44 -5.78 4.08
N GLY A 405 4.71 -5.60 5.36
CA GLY A 405 4.64 -6.65 6.37
C GLY A 405 4.09 -6.08 7.66
N ILE A 406 3.48 -6.92 8.48
CA ILE A 406 3.04 -6.53 9.83
C ILE A 406 4.00 -7.16 10.82
N VAL A 407 4.58 -6.32 11.65
CA VAL A 407 5.44 -6.71 12.78
C VAL A 407 4.81 -6.26 14.08
N GLU A 408 5.07 -7.02 15.13
CA GLU A 408 4.80 -6.64 16.52
C GLU A 408 6.10 -6.14 17.13
N VAL A 409 6.03 -5.03 17.89
CA VAL A 409 7.13 -4.54 18.71
C VAL A 409 7.19 -5.36 19.99
N ALA A 410 8.07 -6.37 20.02
CA ALA A 410 8.23 -7.25 21.17
C ALA A 410 8.92 -6.56 22.35
N GLU A 411 9.81 -5.60 22.07
CA GLU A 411 10.55 -4.84 23.07
C GLU A 411 11.00 -3.50 22.51
N VAL A 412 11.18 -2.52 23.41
CA VAL A 412 11.73 -1.19 23.12
C VAL A 412 12.87 -0.93 24.09
N ARG A 413 14.05 -0.65 23.57
CA ARG A 413 15.24 -0.26 24.35
C ARG A 413 15.76 1.08 23.86
N VAL A 414 16.32 1.88 24.78
CA VAL A 414 16.77 3.24 24.48
C VAL A 414 18.21 3.42 24.96
N TYR A 415 19.03 4.01 24.10
CA TYR A 415 20.44 4.31 24.33
C TYR A 415 20.71 5.79 24.02
N PRO A 416 21.69 6.43 24.65
CA PRO A 416 22.03 7.81 24.33
C PRO A 416 22.77 7.94 22.99
N THR A 417 23.52 6.92 22.56
CA THR A 417 24.32 6.95 21.33
C THR A 417 24.29 5.62 20.57
N PHE A 418 24.57 5.64 19.27
CA PHE A 418 24.74 4.43 18.46
C PHE A 418 25.94 3.60 18.94
N ALA A 419 27.00 4.28 19.39
CA ALA A 419 28.18 3.60 19.91
C ALA A 419 27.87 2.81 21.19
N GLU A 420 27.08 3.37 22.11
CA GLU A 420 26.64 2.66 23.31
C GLU A 420 25.66 1.54 22.99
N MET A 421 24.71 1.79 22.08
CA MET A 421 23.81 0.76 21.59
C MET A 421 24.59 -0.45 21.04
N LEU A 422 25.60 -0.23 20.19
CA LEU A 422 26.40 -1.31 19.58
C LEU A 422 27.31 -2.06 20.57
N LYS A 423 27.51 -1.55 21.79
CA LYS A 423 28.15 -2.33 22.88
C LYS A 423 27.22 -3.37 23.47
N ASN A 424 25.91 -3.12 23.42
CA ASN A 424 24.88 -3.95 24.05
C ASN A 424 24.10 -4.81 23.05
N GLU A 425 23.99 -4.35 21.81
CA GLU A 425 23.21 -4.97 20.74
C GLU A 425 24.11 -5.65 19.71
N LYS A 426 23.64 -6.79 19.19
CA LYS A 426 24.36 -7.49 18.11
C LYS A 426 24.23 -6.72 16.80
N ALA A 427 25.32 -6.14 16.32
CA ALA A 427 25.35 -5.36 15.07
C ALA A 427 24.76 -6.14 13.87
N GLY A 428 25.02 -7.45 13.76
CA GLY A 428 24.47 -8.30 12.71
C GLY A 428 22.94 -8.49 12.75
N HIS A 429 22.29 -8.19 13.87
CA HIS A 429 20.82 -8.15 13.96
C HIS A 429 20.23 -6.79 13.53
N ILE A 430 21.08 -5.78 13.30
CA ILE A 430 20.70 -4.42 12.90
C ILE A 430 21.09 -4.18 11.43
N VAL A 431 22.32 -4.52 11.05
CA VAL A 431 22.86 -4.42 9.69
C VAL A 431 23.49 -5.77 9.33
N PRO A 432 22.68 -6.77 8.91
CA PRO A 432 23.19 -8.13 8.67
C PRO A 432 24.28 -8.21 7.59
N ASP A 433 24.17 -7.38 6.56
CA ASP A 433 25.07 -7.42 5.39
C ASP A 433 26.44 -6.78 5.69
N ASP A 434 26.50 -5.86 6.64
CA ASP A 434 27.75 -5.22 7.08
C ASP A 434 27.68 -4.88 8.59
N PRO A 435 27.87 -5.88 9.46
CA PRO A 435 27.86 -5.67 10.91
C PRO A 435 29.01 -4.78 11.39
N ALA A 436 30.16 -4.83 10.71
CA ALA A 436 31.35 -4.07 11.09
C ALA A 436 31.18 -2.57 10.79
N GLY A 437 30.54 -2.23 9.66
CA GLY A 437 30.23 -0.85 9.27
C GLY A 437 28.97 -0.27 9.90
N ALA A 438 28.28 -0.99 10.78
CA ALA A 438 26.97 -0.59 11.33
C ALA A 438 26.94 0.84 11.90
N LEU A 439 27.99 1.26 12.61
CA LEU A 439 28.06 2.61 13.18
C LEU A 439 28.07 3.69 12.09
N ASN A 440 28.88 3.50 11.04
CA ASN A 440 28.99 4.44 9.92
C ASN A 440 27.70 4.48 9.11
N ILE A 441 27.07 3.33 8.89
CA ILE A 441 25.79 3.22 8.18
C ILE A 441 24.69 3.97 8.94
N LEU A 442 24.59 3.77 10.26
CA LEU A 442 23.60 4.45 11.09
C LEU A 442 23.82 5.97 11.11
N ARG A 443 25.08 6.43 11.23
CA ARG A 443 25.42 7.85 11.20
C ARG A 443 25.23 8.50 9.82
N GLY A 444 25.37 7.74 8.75
CA GLY A 444 25.04 8.19 7.39
C GLY A 444 23.53 8.41 7.18
N ILE A 445 22.69 7.75 7.99
CA ILE A 445 21.22 7.95 7.96
C ILE A 445 20.82 9.06 8.94
N TYR A 446 21.40 9.04 10.14
CA TYR A 446 21.12 9.96 11.24
C TYR A 446 22.42 10.66 11.68
N PRO A 447 22.65 11.90 11.22
CA PRO A 447 23.78 12.70 11.66
C PRO A 447 23.82 12.89 13.19
N LYS A 448 24.98 13.27 13.73
CA LYS A 448 25.24 13.36 15.18
C LYS A 448 24.19 14.16 15.95
N GLU A 449 23.82 15.33 15.44
CA GLU A 449 22.76 16.18 16.00
C GLU A 449 21.37 15.51 16.08
N LYS A 450 21.13 14.44 15.31
CA LYS A 450 19.91 13.63 15.40
C LYS A 450 20.09 12.43 16.32
N GLU A 451 21.31 11.91 16.46
CA GLU A 451 21.68 10.91 17.47
C GLU A 451 21.36 11.42 18.89
N ASP A 452 21.56 12.73 19.12
CA ASP A 452 21.27 13.42 20.40
C ASP A 452 19.79 13.37 20.83
N LEU A 453 18.87 12.99 19.93
CA LEU A 453 17.47 12.74 20.28
C LEU A 453 17.25 11.44 21.07
N GLY A 454 18.32 10.64 21.21
CA GLY A 454 18.32 9.28 21.74
C GLY A 454 18.11 8.23 20.63
N VAL A 455 18.68 7.06 20.83
CA VAL A 455 18.62 5.91 19.92
C VAL A 455 17.63 4.88 20.46
N TYR A 456 16.60 4.60 19.67
CA TYR A 456 15.54 3.65 19.97
C TYR A 456 15.76 2.36 19.18
N VAL A 457 15.79 1.24 19.88
CA VAL A 457 15.87 -0.10 19.32
C VAL A 457 14.55 -0.82 19.52
N PHE A 458 13.95 -1.22 18.41
CA PHE A 458 12.72 -2.00 18.38
C PHE A 458 13.07 -3.44 18.06
N GLN A 459 12.75 -4.36 18.98
CA GLN A 459 12.80 -5.78 18.68
C GLN A 459 11.49 -6.18 17.99
N LEU A 460 11.61 -6.60 16.74
CA LEU A 460 10.47 -6.88 15.87
C LEU A 460 10.21 -8.37 15.76
N LYS A 461 8.94 -8.75 15.89
CA LYS A 461 8.44 -10.09 15.60
C LYS A 461 7.51 -10.04 14.39
N VAL A 462 7.80 -10.83 13.35
CA VAL A 462 6.98 -10.86 12.14
C VAL A 462 5.66 -11.57 12.44
N ILE A 463 4.55 -10.86 12.27
CA ILE A 463 3.18 -11.39 12.43
C ILE A 463 2.61 -11.84 11.10
N LYS A 464 2.78 -11.02 10.05
CA LYS A 464 2.26 -11.29 8.71
C LYS A 464 3.23 -10.81 7.64
N LYS A 465 3.49 -11.67 6.65
CA LYS A 465 4.20 -11.31 5.43
C LYS A 465 3.15 -11.01 4.35
N SER A 466 3.24 -9.88 3.63
CA SER A 466 2.48 -9.81 2.38
C SER A 466 3.12 -10.77 1.38
N ASN A 467 2.31 -11.65 0.81
CA ASN A 467 2.78 -12.65 -0.16
C ASN A 467 2.93 -12.04 -1.56
N ALA A 468 3.17 -10.73 -1.68
CA ALA A 468 3.18 -10.03 -2.97
C ALA A 468 4.34 -10.47 -3.88
N ASN A 469 5.44 -11.01 -3.32
CA ASN A 469 6.56 -11.54 -4.10
C ASN A 469 7.36 -12.59 -3.28
N ARG A 470 6.80 -13.79 -3.08
CA ARG A 470 7.71 -14.95 -2.98
C ARG A 470 8.37 -15.02 -4.36
N ARG A 471 9.68 -14.74 -4.46
CA ARG A 471 10.47 -14.95 -5.67
C ARG A 471 10.04 -16.31 -6.24
N LEU A 472 9.52 -16.27 -7.45
CA LEU A 472 9.35 -17.43 -8.31
C LEU A 472 10.75 -18.04 -8.42
N THR A 473 11.03 -19.00 -7.55
CA THR A 473 12.19 -19.88 -7.66
C THR A 473 11.62 -21.10 -8.37
N TYR A 474 11.95 -21.14 -9.66
CA TYR A 474 11.80 -22.16 -10.70
C TYR A 474 10.79 -23.28 -10.49
#